data_AF-A0AAE1BQD8-F1
#
_entry.id   AF-A0AAE1BQD8-F1
#
_cell.length_a   1.000
_cell.length_b   1.000
_cell.length_c   1.000
_cell.angle_alpha   90.00
_cell.angle_beta   90.00
_cell.angle_gamma   90.00
#
_symmetry.space_group_name_H-M   'P 1'
#
loop_
_entity.id
_entity.type
_entity.pdbx_description
1 polymer ?
#
loop_
_entity_poly.entity_id
_entity_poly.type
_entity_poly.pdbx_seq_one_letter_code
_entity_poly.pdbx_strand_id
1 'polypeptide(L)'
;MADNYVGVVGHEEGAILTEDQRDSATELAFKYAVYKINNDKVILPNTTLVFDIQYVPRDDSFHTAKKACRQITFGVQAMFGPFDPLLGSHIQSITDALDIPHLEARLDIEPQDKEFSINLFPSHHHLNMAYKDMIKFLKWKKVAIIYEEDFGKVPNY
;
A
#
# COMPACT_ATOMS: atom_id res chain seq x y z
N MET A 1 -5.63 30.31 -36.53
CA MET A 1 -6.21 29.04 -36.07
C MET A 1 -5.37 28.62 -34.89
N ALA A 2 -5.92 28.70 -33.68
CA ALA A 2 -5.26 28.24 -32.47
C ALA A 2 -5.58 26.74 -32.35
N ASP A 3 -4.55 25.92 -32.39
CA ASP A 3 -4.70 24.49 -32.10
C ASP A 3 -5.06 24.35 -30.62
N ASN A 4 -6.27 23.88 -30.34
CA ASN A 4 -6.74 23.49 -29.03
C ASN A 4 -5.96 22.24 -28.58
N TYR A 5 -4.77 22.43 -28.03
CA TYR A 5 -4.17 21.43 -27.15
C TYR A 5 -4.95 21.48 -25.83
N VAL A 6 -5.97 20.64 -25.73
CA VAL A 6 -6.54 20.25 -24.43
C VAL A 6 -5.41 19.53 -23.70
N GLY A 7 -4.77 20.24 -22.77
CA GLY A 7 -3.72 19.66 -21.93
C GLY A 7 -4.29 18.49 -21.15
N VAL A 8 -3.84 17.29 -21.46
CA VAL A 8 -4.06 16.13 -20.59
C VAL A 8 -3.33 16.45 -19.29
N VAL A 9 -4.05 16.67 -18.20
CA VAL A 9 -3.44 16.76 -16.89
C VAL A 9 -2.91 15.36 -16.59
N GLY A 10 -1.60 15.20 -16.59
CA GLY A 10 -0.96 13.98 -16.12
C GLY A 10 -1.05 13.97 -14.60
N HIS A 11 -1.73 12.98 -14.03
CA HIS A 11 -1.80 12.80 -12.59
C HIS A 11 -0.75 11.77 -12.20
N GLU A 12 0.28 12.19 -11.46
CA GLU A 12 1.38 11.31 -11.07
C GLU A 12 1.08 10.61 -9.74
N GLU A 13 1.14 9.29 -9.75
CA GLU A 13 1.03 8.44 -8.58
C GLU A 13 2.43 7.96 -8.16
N GLY A 14 2.78 8.14 -6.89
CA GLY A 14 4.04 7.65 -6.35
C GLY A 14 3.87 6.21 -5.87
N ALA A 15 4.85 5.36 -6.14
CA ALA A 15 4.94 4.03 -5.54
C ALA A 15 6.35 3.77 -4.99
N ILE A 16 6.41 3.25 -3.77
CA ILE A 16 7.64 2.76 -3.15
C ILE A 16 7.53 1.25 -2.98
N LEU A 17 8.44 0.53 -3.61
CA LEU A 17 8.54 -0.93 -3.54
C LEU A 17 9.88 -1.34 -2.95
N THR A 18 9.94 -2.48 -2.29
CA THR A 18 11.22 -3.02 -1.86
C THR A 18 12.01 -3.57 -3.06
N GLU A 19 13.33 -3.66 -2.95
CA GLU A 19 14.16 -4.17 -4.05
C GLU A 19 13.78 -5.59 -4.49
N ASP A 20 13.37 -6.46 -3.56
CA ASP A 20 12.88 -7.81 -3.83
C ASP A 20 11.49 -7.85 -4.50
N GLN A 21 10.77 -6.72 -4.50
CA GLN A 21 9.51 -6.57 -5.22
C GLN A 21 9.71 -6.10 -6.67
N ARG A 22 10.94 -5.85 -7.10
CA ARG A 22 11.23 -5.58 -8.51
C ARG A 22 10.85 -6.79 -9.38
N ASP A 23 10.14 -6.52 -10.47
CA ASP A 23 9.62 -7.52 -11.42
C ASP A 23 8.70 -8.56 -10.75
N SER A 24 8.18 -8.25 -9.56
CA SER A 24 7.27 -9.12 -8.81
C SER A 24 5.83 -9.01 -9.31
N ALA A 25 4.98 -9.94 -8.84
CA ALA A 25 3.53 -9.86 -9.07
C ALA A 25 2.92 -8.55 -8.53
N THR A 26 3.47 -7.97 -7.47
CA THR A 26 3.01 -6.71 -6.89
C THR A 26 3.27 -5.55 -7.84
N GLU A 27 4.48 -5.45 -8.40
CA GLU A 27 4.83 -4.41 -9.37
C GLU A 27 3.98 -4.56 -10.65
N LEU A 28 3.83 -5.80 -11.13
CA LEU A 28 3.00 -6.10 -12.29
C LEU A 28 1.54 -5.69 -12.05
N ALA A 29 0.99 -6.01 -10.87
CA ALA A 29 -0.38 -5.64 -10.51
C ALA A 29 -0.57 -4.11 -10.48
N PHE A 30 0.39 -3.37 -9.91
CA PHE A 30 0.36 -1.91 -9.88
C PHE A 30 0.37 -1.32 -11.30
N LYS A 31 1.35 -1.72 -12.13
CA LYS A 31 1.45 -1.28 -13.53
C LYS A 31 0.21 -1.63 -14.34
N TYR A 32 -0.32 -2.84 -14.16
CA TYR A 32 -1.50 -3.31 -14.85
C TYR A 32 -2.76 -2.55 -14.42
N ALA A 33 -2.89 -2.19 -13.14
CA ALA A 33 -4.00 -1.37 -12.65
C ALA A 33 -4.03 0.00 -13.34
N VAL A 34 -2.88 0.68 -13.43
CA VAL A 34 -2.77 1.96 -14.14
C VAL A 34 -3.09 1.79 -15.63
N TYR A 35 -2.51 0.77 -16.28
CA TYR A 35 -2.82 0.45 -17.67
C TYR A 35 -4.33 0.24 -17.87
N LYS A 36 -4.97 -0.53 -17.00
CA LYS A 36 -6.39 -0.85 -17.10
C LYS A 36 -7.26 0.40 -16.96
N ILE A 37 -6.97 1.28 -15.98
CA ILE A 37 -7.70 2.54 -15.78
C ILE A 37 -7.54 3.45 -17.00
N ASN A 38 -6.32 3.64 -17.49
CA ASN A 38 -6.06 4.50 -18.65
C ASN A 38 -6.70 3.99 -19.96
N ASN A 39 -7.02 2.70 -20.06
CA ASN A 39 -7.71 2.11 -21.21
C ASN A 39 -9.23 2.02 -21.02
N ASP A 40 -9.75 2.32 -19.83
CA ASP A 40 -11.17 2.37 -19.55
C ASP A 40 -11.73 3.75 -19.94
N LYS A 41 -12.71 3.77 -20.84
CA LYS A 41 -13.31 5.03 -21.33
C LYS A 41 -14.35 5.62 -20.36
N VAL A 42 -14.74 4.89 -19.33
CA VAL A 42 -15.74 5.30 -18.34
C VAL A 42 -15.06 5.88 -17.11
N ILE A 43 -13.95 5.26 -16.68
CA ILE A 43 -13.19 5.70 -15.50
C ILE A 43 -12.18 6.75 -15.94
N LEU A 44 -12.23 7.94 -15.34
CA LEU A 44 -11.29 9.04 -15.61
C LEU A 44 -11.13 9.40 -17.12
N PRO A 45 -12.23 9.67 -17.86
CA PRO A 45 -12.21 9.77 -19.32
C PRO A 45 -11.33 10.90 -19.91
N ASN A 46 -10.97 11.89 -19.09
CA ASN A 46 -10.18 13.06 -19.49
C ASN A 46 -8.84 13.16 -18.72
N THR A 47 -8.46 12.09 -18.03
CA THR A 47 -7.28 12.06 -17.15
C THR A 47 -6.43 10.85 -17.51
N THR A 48 -5.13 11.07 -17.65
CA THR A 48 -4.16 9.98 -17.81
C THR A 48 -3.37 9.86 -16.52
N LEU A 49 -3.41 8.67 -15.92
CA LEU A 49 -2.55 8.33 -14.79
C LEU A 49 -1.15 8.02 -15.29
N VAL A 50 -0.16 8.67 -14.68
CA VAL A 50 1.26 8.35 -14.81
C VAL A 50 1.79 7.97 -13.43
N PHE A 51 2.93 7.32 -13.35
CA PHE A 51 3.46 6.88 -12.07
C PHE A 51 4.99 6.92 -12.04
N ASP A 52 5.53 7.07 -10.84
CA ASP A 52 6.95 6.87 -10.53
C ASP A 52 7.10 5.74 -9.51
N ILE A 53 7.91 4.73 -9.85
CA ILE A 53 8.21 3.61 -8.95
C ILE A 53 9.64 3.76 -8.45
N GLN A 54 9.78 3.89 -7.13
CA GLN A 54 11.06 3.91 -6.44
C GLN A 54 11.30 2.59 -5.70
N TYR A 55 12.50 2.03 -5.89
CA TYR A 55 12.92 0.82 -5.19
C TYR A 55 13.81 1.16 -4.01
N VAL A 56 13.60 0.49 -2.88
CA VAL A 56 14.31 0.71 -1.60
C VAL A 56 14.68 -0.61 -0.92
N PRO A 57 15.80 -0.68 -0.17
CA PRO A 57 16.10 -1.85 0.65
C PRO A 57 15.22 -1.86 1.91
N ARG A 58 14.91 -3.07 2.43
CA ARG A 58 13.95 -3.28 3.54
C ARG A 58 14.36 -2.63 4.86
N ASP A 59 15.65 -2.43 5.05
CA ASP A 59 16.28 -1.98 6.30
C ASP A 59 16.76 -0.53 6.27
N ASP A 60 16.40 0.23 5.23
CA ASP A 60 16.81 1.65 5.09
C ASP A 60 15.61 2.60 5.07
N SER A 61 15.07 2.87 6.26
CA SER A 61 13.96 3.81 6.43
C SER A 61 14.34 5.25 6.07
N PHE A 62 15.59 5.66 6.29
CA PHE A 62 16.05 7.01 5.97
C PHE A 62 16.09 7.25 4.46
N HIS A 63 16.67 6.33 3.70
CA HIS A 63 16.68 6.42 2.24
C HIS A 63 15.26 6.33 1.67
N THR A 64 14.43 5.47 2.26
CA THR A 64 13.01 5.35 1.91
C THR A 64 12.26 6.66 2.07
N ALA A 65 12.38 7.30 3.24
CA ALA A 65 11.81 8.62 3.49
C ALA A 65 12.31 9.67 2.48
N LYS A 66 13.62 9.67 2.18
CA LYS A 66 14.20 10.60 1.20
C LYS A 66 13.63 10.40 -0.21
N LYS A 67 13.35 9.17 -0.62
CA LYS A 67 12.71 8.88 -1.91
C LYS A 67 11.25 9.32 -1.92
N ALA A 68 10.50 9.07 -0.85
CA ALA A 68 9.13 9.55 -0.69
C ALA A 68 9.05 11.08 -0.80
N CYS A 69 9.88 11.80 -0.03
CA CYS A 69 9.90 13.27 -0.07
C CYS A 69 10.23 13.81 -1.48
N ARG A 70 11.04 13.10 -2.27
CA ARG A 70 11.32 13.49 -3.66
C ARG A 70 10.07 13.36 -4.52
N GLN A 71 9.38 12.22 -4.47
CA GLN A 71 8.12 12.02 -5.21
C GLN A 71 7.07 13.07 -4.82
N ILE A 72 6.94 13.34 -3.52
CA ILE A 72 6.06 14.39 -3.00
C ILE A 72 6.44 15.77 -3.56
N THR A 73 7.73 16.10 -3.60
CA THR A 73 8.22 17.36 -4.18
C THR A 73 7.90 17.47 -5.68
N PHE A 74 7.87 16.35 -6.40
CA PHE A 74 7.45 16.30 -7.81
C PHE A 74 5.93 16.40 -8.01
N GLY A 75 5.14 16.32 -6.94
CA GLY A 75 3.71 16.57 -6.97
C GLY A 75 2.85 15.31 -7.15
N VAL A 76 3.29 14.17 -6.62
CA VAL A 76 2.44 12.97 -6.59
C VAL A 76 1.15 13.22 -5.80
N GLN A 77 0.06 12.61 -6.25
CA GLN A 77 -1.27 12.79 -5.65
C GLN A 77 -1.63 11.73 -4.62
N ALA A 78 -1.06 10.54 -4.74
CA ALA A 78 -1.07 9.54 -3.70
C ALA A 78 0.25 8.78 -3.68
N MET A 79 0.47 8.07 -2.57
CA MET A 79 1.63 7.21 -2.34
C MET A 79 1.14 5.77 -2.16
N PHE A 80 1.68 4.85 -2.95
CA PHE A 80 1.44 3.42 -2.84
C PHE A 80 2.62 2.71 -2.17
N GLY A 81 2.34 1.90 -1.16
CA GLY A 81 3.35 1.20 -0.39
C GLY A 81 4.24 2.13 0.44
N PRO A 82 5.36 1.62 0.97
CA PRO A 82 5.85 0.27 0.83
C PRO A 82 5.02 -0.75 1.63
N PHE A 83 5.00 -1.99 1.14
CA PHE A 83 4.23 -3.08 1.75
C PHE A 83 4.98 -3.80 2.88
N ASP A 84 6.11 -3.23 3.31
CA ASP A 84 6.92 -3.72 4.42
C ASP A 84 6.46 -3.07 5.74
N PRO A 85 6.27 -3.83 6.84
CA PRO A 85 5.86 -3.30 8.15
C PRO A 85 6.75 -2.19 8.71
N LEU A 86 8.07 -2.29 8.54
CA LEU A 86 9.02 -1.31 9.06
C LEU A 86 9.01 -0.05 8.19
N LEU A 87 9.15 -0.20 6.89
CA LEU A 87 9.23 0.97 6.00
C LEU A 87 7.90 1.72 5.88
N GLY A 88 6.78 1.00 5.88
CA GLY A 88 5.47 1.61 5.66
C GLY A 88 5.05 2.52 6.81
N SER A 89 5.44 2.25 8.06
CA SER A 89 5.16 3.16 9.19
C SER A 89 5.86 4.51 9.04
N HIS A 90 7.07 4.53 8.46
CA HIS A 90 7.78 5.76 8.16
C HIS A 90 7.12 6.56 7.03
N ILE A 91 6.67 5.89 5.96
CA ILE A 91 5.97 6.57 4.87
C ILE A 91 4.62 7.10 5.33
N GLN A 92 3.88 6.30 6.09
CA GLN A 92 2.62 6.70 6.69
C GLN A 92 2.76 7.96 7.53
N SER A 93 3.79 8.05 8.38
CA SER A 93 4.03 9.26 9.17
C SER A 93 4.30 10.50 8.32
N ILE A 94 4.94 10.36 7.15
CA ILE A 94 5.19 11.47 6.23
C ILE A 94 3.90 11.88 5.52
N THR A 95 3.11 10.91 5.06
CA THR A 95 1.88 11.15 4.32
C THR A 95 0.77 11.71 5.22
N ASP A 96 0.67 11.24 6.46
CA ASP A 96 -0.22 11.79 7.49
C ASP A 96 0.17 13.25 7.83
N ALA A 97 1.47 13.57 7.89
CA ALA A 97 1.93 14.94 8.20
C ALA A 97 1.76 15.94 7.05
N LEU A 98 1.56 15.46 5.82
CA LEU A 98 1.49 16.27 4.61
C LEU A 98 0.12 16.20 3.91
N ASP A 99 -0.86 15.56 4.55
CA ASP A 99 -2.21 15.34 4.03
C ASP A 99 -2.21 14.65 2.65
N ILE A 100 -1.29 13.70 2.44
CA ILE A 100 -1.13 12.96 1.18
C ILE A 100 -1.79 11.59 1.33
N PRO A 101 -2.74 11.22 0.46
CA PRO A 101 -3.32 9.88 0.47
C PRO A 101 -2.24 8.78 0.35
N HIS A 102 -2.29 7.81 1.26
CA HIS A 102 -1.39 6.67 1.33
C HIS A 102 -2.16 5.37 1.22
N LEU A 103 -1.74 4.46 0.34
CA LEU A 103 -2.37 3.18 0.11
C LEU A 103 -1.40 2.04 0.40
N GLU A 104 -1.81 1.13 1.28
CA GLU A 104 -1.03 -0.03 1.69
C GLU A 104 -1.82 -1.33 1.49
N ALA A 105 -1.11 -2.46 1.50
CA ALA A 105 -1.68 -3.81 1.43
C ALA A 105 -0.79 -4.78 2.22
N ARG A 106 -0.56 -4.46 3.50
CA ARG A 106 0.36 -5.19 4.39
C ARG A 106 -0.30 -5.55 5.71
N LEU A 107 0.26 -6.54 6.40
CA LEU A 107 -0.12 -6.83 7.78
C LEU A 107 0.20 -5.62 8.66
N ASP A 108 -0.81 -5.12 9.37
CA ASP A 108 -0.71 -3.99 10.28
C ASP A 108 -1.34 -4.38 11.61
N ILE A 109 -0.52 -4.41 12.65
CA ILE A 109 -0.89 -4.90 13.99
C ILE A 109 -1.08 -3.71 14.95
N GLU A 110 -0.67 -2.52 14.54
CA GLU A 110 -0.79 -1.33 15.36
C GLU A 110 -2.21 -0.78 15.30
N PRO A 111 -2.89 -0.59 16.44
CA PRO A 111 -4.26 -0.10 16.48
C PRO A 111 -4.36 1.42 16.30
N GLN A 112 -3.34 2.05 15.70
CA GLN A 112 -3.28 3.50 15.59
C GLN A 112 -4.18 3.98 14.44
N ASP A 113 -5.02 4.97 14.71
CA ASP A 113 -5.82 5.61 13.67
C ASP A 113 -4.89 6.33 12.68
N LYS A 114 -5.03 6.03 11.39
CA LYS A 114 -4.20 6.55 10.30
C LYS A 114 -5.09 7.37 9.38
N GLU A 115 -5.07 8.69 9.55
CA GLU A 115 -6.06 9.58 8.92
C GLU A 115 -5.92 9.62 7.40
N PHE A 116 -4.69 9.63 6.89
CA PHE A 116 -4.41 9.68 5.45
C PHE A 116 -3.94 8.35 4.87
N SER A 117 -4.06 7.24 5.61
CA SER A 117 -3.64 5.92 5.13
C SER A 117 -4.78 4.91 5.08
N ILE A 118 -4.90 4.22 3.94
CA ILE A 118 -5.85 3.13 3.73
C ILE A 118 -5.06 1.84 3.51
N ASN A 119 -5.22 0.89 4.43
CA ASN A 119 -4.66 -0.45 4.28
C ASN A 119 -5.71 -1.42 3.73
N LEU A 120 -5.46 -1.97 2.55
CA LEU A 120 -6.32 -2.92 1.85
C LEU A 120 -6.10 -4.38 2.28
N PHE A 121 -5.16 -4.62 3.19
CA PHE A 121 -4.97 -5.94 3.78
C PHE A 121 -6.18 -6.30 4.67
N PRO A 122 -6.67 -7.55 4.66
CA PRO A 122 -7.79 -7.94 5.50
C PRO A 122 -7.52 -7.65 6.99
N SER A 123 -8.46 -6.97 7.64
CA SER A 123 -8.36 -6.64 9.06
C SER A 123 -8.11 -7.89 9.91
N HIS A 124 -7.09 -7.83 10.76
CA HIS A 124 -6.71 -8.92 11.65
C HIS A 124 -7.86 -9.37 12.58
N HIS A 125 -8.71 -8.43 13.00
CA HIS A 125 -9.91 -8.74 13.78
C HIS A 125 -10.86 -9.67 13.02
N HIS A 126 -11.13 -9.37 11.76
CA HIS A 126 -12.01 -10.18 10.91
C HIS A 126 -11.40 -11.55 10.58
N LEU A 127 -10.08 -11.60 10.34
CA LEU A 127 -9.36 -12.87 10.16
C LEU A 127 -9.50 -13.77 11.40
N ASN A 128 -9.30 -13.23 12.59
CA ASN A 128 -9.44 -13.98 13.85
C ASN A 128 -10.86 -14.49 14.08
N MET A 129 -11.88 -13.69 13.74
CA MET A 129 -13.27 -14.15 13.78
C MET A 129 -13.52 -15.30 12.79
N ALA A 130 -13.03 -15.18 11.56
CA ALA A 130 -13.15 -16.25 10.57
C ALA A 130 -12.49 -17.56 11.03
N TYR A 131 -11.27 -17.49 11.59
CA TYR A 131 -10.60 -18.67 12.14
C TYR A 131 -11.39 -19.28 13.32
N LYS A 132 -11.91 -18.45 14.23
CA LYS A 132 -12.74 -18.90 15.35
C LYS A 132 -14.01 -19.61 14.86
N ASP A 133 -14.64 -19.08 13.83
CA ASP A 133 -15.86 -19.66 13.28
C ASP A 133 -15.58 -20.97 12.55
N MET A 134 -14.45 -21.10 11.86
CA MET A 134 -13.99 -22.36 11.29
C MET A 134 -13.77 -23.43 12.37
N ILE A 135 -13.08 -23.09 13.47
CA ILE A 135 -12.84 -24.02 14.60
C ILE A 135 -14.17 -24.52 15.19
N LYS A 136 -15.15 -23.62 15.36
CA LYS A 136 -16.48 -23.97 15.86
C LYS A 136 -17.24 -24.85 14.87
N PHE A 137 -17.25 -24.49 13.59
CA PHE A 137 -17.94 -25.22 12.52
C PHE A 137 -17.44 -26.67 12.42
N LEU A 138 -16.11 -26.85 12.47
CA LEU A 138 -15.46 -28.16 12.44
C LEU A 138 -15.50 -28.90 13.78
N LYS A 139 -16.07 -28.29 14.83
CA LYS A 139 -16.20 -28.84 16.19
C LYS A 139 -14.88 -29.30 16.80
N TRP A 140 -13.77 -28.63 16.47
CA TRP A 140 -12.46 -28.99 17.02
C TRP A 140 -12.43 -28.79 18.54
N LYS A 141 -11.95 -29.80 19.27
CA LYS A 141 -11.80 -29.78 20.74
C LYS A 141 -10.37 -29.52 21.19
N LYS A 142 -9.41 -29.74 20.29
CA LYS A 142 -7.97 -29.52 20.50
C LYS A 142 -7.44 -28.85 19.26
N VAL A 143 -6.67 -27.78 19.43
CA VAL A 143 -6.03 -27.01 18.37
C VAL A 143 -4.59 -26.78 18.79
N ALA A 144 -3.66 -26.89 17.85
CA ALA A 144 -2.29 -26.43 18.01
C ALA A 144 -2.08 -25.27 17.02
N ILE A 145 -1.51 -24.17 17.51
CA ILE A 145 -1.17 -23.01 16.69
C ILE A 145 0.34 -23.09 16.44
N ILE A 146 0.72 -23.09 15.16
CA ILE A 146 2.11 -23.05 14.71
C ILE A 146 2.28 -21.72 13.97
N TYR A 147 3.28 -20.95 14.35
CA TYR A 147 3.59 -19.65 13.75
C TYR A 147 5.09 -19.56 13.48
N GLU A 148 5.46 -18.81 12.44
CA GLU A 148 6.84 -18.68 11.95
C GLU A 148 7.55 -17.46 12.55
N GLU A 149 6.84 -16.35 12.76
CA GLU A 149 7.38 -15.08 13.29
C GLU A 149 6.54 -14.53 14.46
N ASP A 150 7.11 -13.57 15.20
CA ASP A 150 6.52 -12.98 16.41
C ASP A 150 5.18 -12.24 16.19
N PHE A 151 4.82 -11.97 14.93
CA PHE A 151 3.55 -11.38 14.52
C PHE A 151 2.31 -12.27 14.81
N GLY A 152 2.51 -13.54 15.19
CA GLY A 152 1.46 -14.48 15.60
C GLY A 152 1.17 -14.54 17.10
N LYS A 153 1.82 -13.72 17.93
CA LYS A 153 1.66 -13.78 19.39
C LYS A 153 0.42 -13.02 19.85
N VAL A 154 -0.48 -13.71 20.55
CA VAL A 154 -1.52 -13.06 21.36
C VAL A 154 -0.81 -12.24 22.44
N PRO A 155 -1.09 -10.92 22.61
CA PRO A 155 -0.54 -10.16 23.72
C PRO A 155 -0.94 -10.86 25.03
N ASN A 156 0.05 -11.28 25.81
CA ASN A 156 -0.19 -11.76 27.16
C ASN A 156 -0.64 -10.56 28.00
N TYR A 157 -1.93 -10.48 28.33
CA TYR A 157 -2.43 -9.70 29.46
C TYR A 157 -2.64 -10.64 30.65
#